data_AF-A0A1G9WRM1-F1
#
_entry.id   AF-A0A1G9WRM1-F1
#
_cell.length_a   1.000
_cell.length_b   1.000
_cell.length_c   1.000
_cell.angle_alpha   90.00
_cell.angle_beta   90.00
_cell.angle_gamma   90.00
#
_symmetry.space_group_name_H-M   'P 1'
#
loop_
_entity.id
_entity.type
_entity.pdbx_description
1 polymer ?
#
loop_
_entity_poly.entity_id
_entity_poly.type
_entity_poly.pdbx_seq_one_letter_code
_entity_poly.pdbx_strand_id
1 'polypeptide(L)'
;MQKKWFTSLILFAMLFIFPSTSLAVEYSITNVKMDAFLQENGDVQVEEIHTYEFAGKFNGITREVIPKKGAAISQFTARENGQPLKIEREDDLYKVHRKGADETITVTLHYTIKNGMEIYQDVAQIYWPFFDERNESSYENLTITIHPPKPTDDVIAFGYDEATNKVTIQEDGAALFHLGFVPDGTNGDIRVAYPVSLFPAAPKTAVKPMKEDILKAKQELIDQAAADAATRETLSTISTIGIPAFTLVLLVLMGSNWLAARAKTNDFMREGSTFHSVPKQILSLPATIFFTNNGYLPPQAMAAGLLDLVRQGYVKKTSTDSFERINPKSPLKHENVLLEFLFDKIGSKNTFSFNNLTTYTINKLNHGKYRSFQAQWLQAVKQEVVDHSLYENKTGYRLLVGFSSVLLLPFLFLFPIHDLVGSFFAALLLFLTVIIYAIVYRPKTWEGARIAYDWKQFRVRFKELPQEEWEKWSEDDQMRAYIYGLGISSKEIDRKHDALIEALTSDNDVYDDYNVSAGFYAIAFIGPDTSAKFRSANESTSSSDGGGSSSSGGGSGGGGGGSGAF
;
A
#
# COMPACT_ATOMS: atom_id res chain seq x y z
N MET A 1 8.73 -16.26 -4.07
CA MET A 1 9.37 -14.96 -3.75
C MET A 1 8.64 -13.75 -4.35
N GLN A 2 7.91 -13.89 -5.45
CA GLN A 2 7.26 -12.77 -6.13
C GLN A 2 6.10 -12.08 -5.37
N LYS A 3 5.38 -12.76 -4.47
CA LYS A 3 4.31 -12.09 -3.71
C LYS A 3 4.82 -11.02 -2.72
N LYS A 4 6.04 -11.15 -2.18
CA LYS A 4 6.62 -10.18 -1.24
C LYS A 4 7.25 -8.98 -1.96
N TRP A 5 7.81 -9.21 -3.15
CA TRP A 5 8.35 -8.13 -3.97
C TRP A 5 7.24 -7.38 -4.68
N PHE A 6 6.16 -8.04 -5.11
CA PHE A 6 5.01 -7.36 -5.69
C PHE A 6 4.32 -6.43 -4.67
N THR A 7 4.18 -6.87 -3.41
CA THR A 7 3.66 -5.99 -2.34
C THR A 7 4.63 -4.87 -1.98
N SER A 8 5.94 -5.14 -1.94
CA SER A 8 6.95 -4.11 -1.63
C SER A 8 7.16 -3.12 -2.78
N LEU A 9 6.97 -3.56 -4.03
CA LEU A 9 7.07 -2.75 -5.24
C LEU A 9 5.80 -1.92 -5.45
N ILE A 10 4.62 -2.43 -5.07
CA ILE A 10 3.38 -1.63 -5.01
C ILE A 10 3.48 -0.58 -3.91
N LEU A 11 4.01 -0.93 -2.73
CA LEU A 11 4.22 0.02 -1.63
C LEU A 11 5.27 1.09 -2.01
N PHE A 12 6.31 0.70 -2.75
CA PHE A 12 7.33 1.61 -3.27
C PHE A 12 6.81 2.45 -4.45
N ALA A 13 5.96 1.90 -5.31
CA ALA A 13 5.33 2.63 -6.42
C ALA A 13 4.26 3.62 -5.94
N MET A 14 3.55 3.32 -4.84
CA MET A 14 2.70 4.29 -4.14
C MET A 14 3.49 5.47 -3.56
N LEU A 15 4.77 5.26 -3.22
CA LEU A 15 5.68 6.29 -2.72
C LEU A 15 6.21 7.24 -3.81
N PHE A 16 5.91 6.98 -5.09
CA PHE A 16 6.34 7.81 -6.24
C PHE A 16 5.19 8.40 -7.05
N ILE A 17 3.97 8.38 -6.52
CA ILE A 17 2.88 9.21 -7.06
C ILE A 17 3.10 10.64 -6.57
N PHE A 18 4.14 11.30 -7.06
CA PHE A 18 4.29 12.74 -6.84
C PHE A 18 3.29 13.47 -7.75
N PRO A 19 2.43 14.34 -7.21
CA PRO A 19 1.64 15.23 -8.04
C PRO A 19 2.61 16.07 -8.88
N SER A 20 2.37 16.13 -10.18
CA SER A 20 3.06 17.10 -11.04
C SER A 20 2.73 18.48 -10.51
N THR A 21 3.72 19.20 -9.97
CA THR A 21 3.60 20.60 -9.58
C THR A 21 3.22 21.38 -10.83
N SER A 22 1.93 21.69 -10.98
CA SER A 22 1.50 22.68 -11.96
C SER A 22 2.16 24.01 -11.59
N LEU A 23 2.51 24.83 -12.58
CA LEU A 23 3.02 26.20 -12.37
C LEU A 23 1.86 27.12 -11.93
N ALA A 24 1.18 26.74 -10.84
CA ALA A 24 0.20 27.59 -10.18
C ALA A 24 0.93 28.70 -9.42
N VAL A 25 0.29 29.86 -9.30
CA VAL A 25 0.77 30.92 -8.41
C VAL A 25 0.86 30.36 -6.99
N GLU A 26 1.99 30.56 -6.32
CA GLU A 26 2.17 30.10 -4.94
C GLU A 26 1.67 31.19 -3.99
N TYR A 27 0.57 30.91 -3.28
CA TYR A 27 -0.05 31.84 -2.33
C TYR A 27 -0.74 31.11 -1.19
N SER A 28 -0.98 31.83 -0.10
CA SER A 28 -1.89 31.43 0.99
C SER A 28 -2.89 32.53 1.29
N ILE A 29 -4.09 32.15 1.73
CA ILE A 29 -5.13 33.08 2.18
C ILE A 29 -5.15 33.07 3.71
N THR A 30 -4.39 33.97 4.32
CA THR A 30 -4.07 33.95 5.75
C THR A 30 -5.23 34.44 6.62
N ASN A 31 -6.06 35.36 6.11
CA ASN A 31 -7.20 35.89 6.86
C ASN A 31 -8.33 36.33 5.94
N VAL A 32 -9.54 35.93 6.26
CA VAL A 32 -10.76 36.34 5.57
C VAL A 32 -11.81 36.76 6.59
N LYS A 33 -12.34 37.98 6.42
CA LYS A 33 -13.47 38.49 7.18
C LYS A 33 -14.60 38.82 6.24
N MET A 34 -15.78 38.29 6.49
CA MET A 34 -16.98 38.62 5.72
C MET A 34 -18.05 39.20 6.65
N ASP A 35 -18.60 40.33 6.27
CA ASP A 35 -19.70 40.98 6.97
C ASP A 35 -20.88 41.11 6.01
N ALA A 36 -21.99 40.46 6.36
CA ALA A 36 -23.23 40.49 5.61
C ALA A 36 -24.28 41.31 6.37
N PHE A 37 -24.55 42.51 5.86
CA PHE A 37 -25.50 43.46 6.43
C PHE A 37 -26.88 43.27 5.79
N LEU A 38 -27.80 42.68 6.55
CA LEU A 38 -29.18 42.47 6.12
C LEU A 38 -29.94 43.80 6.09
N GLN A 39 -30.61 44.08 4.97
CA GLN A 39 -31.33 45.34 4.76
C GLN A 39 -32.83 45.15 4.98
N GLU A 40 -33.54 46.22 5.38
CA GLU A 40 -35.00 46.17 5.64
C GLU A 40 -35.83 45.72 4.42
N ASN A 41 -35.29 45.82 3.21
CA ASN A 41 -35.90 45.39 1.96
C ASN A 41 -35.60 43.93 1.56
N GLY A 42 -34.83 43.20 2.37
CA GLY A 42 -34.45 41.80 2.11
C GLY A 42 -33.22 41.61 1.20
N ASP A 43 -32.60 42.69 0.74
CA ASP A 43 -31.27 42.62 0.13
C ASP A 43 -30.18 42.45 1.21
N VAL A 44 -29.02 41.94 0.80
CA VAL A 44 -27.87 41.77 1.69
C VAL A 44 -26.68 42.51 1.10
N GLN A 45 -26.12 43.46 1.85
CA GLN A 45 -24.87 44.11 1.48
C GLN A 45 -23.73 43.32 2.09
N VAL A 46 -22.78 42.85 1.28
CA VAL A 46 -21.65 42.04 1.72
C VAL A 46 -20.36 42.83 1.56
N GLU A 47 -19.56 42.86 2.61
CA GLU A 47 -18.17 43.27 2.61
C GLU A 47 -17.30 42.05 2.89
N GLU A 48 -16.33 41.74 2.03
CA GLU A 48 -15.34 40.70 2.28
C GLU A 48 -13.94 41.31 2.26
N ILE A 49 -13.15 41.05 3.30
CA ILE A 49 -11.75 41.47 3.42
C ILE A 49 -10.91 40.21 3.33
N HIS A 50 -10.13 40.09 2.25
CA HIS A 50 -9.23 38.96 2.03
C HIS A 50 -7.78 39.40 2.12
N THR A 51 -6.99 38.70 2.94
CA THR A 51 -5.54 38.89 3.03
C THR A 51 -4.84 37.70 2.40
N TYR A 52 -4.03 37.97 1.38
CA TYR A 52 -3.25 37.00 0.65
C TYR A 52 -1.76 37.21 0.89
N GLU A 53 -1.00 36.13 1.06
CA GLU A 53 0.45 36.14 1.05
C GLU A 53 0.94 35.44 -0.22
N PHE A 54 1.67 36.15 -1.07
CA PHE A 54 2.19 35.63 -2.34
C PHE A 54 3.68 35.32 -2.25
N ALA A 55 4.07 34.14 -2.73
CA ALA A 55 5.46 33.75 -2.97
C ALA A 55 5.67 33.64 -4.50
N GLY A 56 6.16 34.71 -5.10
CA GLY A 56 6.34 34.84 -6.54
C GLY A 56 5.42 35.87 -7.18
N LYS A 57 5.46 35.93 -8.51
CA LYS A 57 4.71 36.91 -9.30
C LYS A 57 3.24 36.52 -9.42
N PHE A 58 2.38 37.51 -9.26
CA PHE A 58 0.94 37.36 -9.45
C PHE A 58 0.36 38.55 -10.21
N ASN A 59 -0.82 38.32 -10.80
CA ASN A 59 -1.59 39.28 -11.58
C ASN A 59 -2.89 39.70 -10.90
N GLY A 60 -3.35 38.96 -9.90
CA GLY A 60 -4.50 39.33 -9.10
C GLY A 60 -5.09 38.19 -8.30
N ILE A 61 -6.27 38.43 -7.74
CA ILE A 61 -7.07 37.43 -7.04
C ILE A 61 -8.31 37.06 -7.86
N THR A 62 -8.79 35.84 -7.67
CA THR A 62 -10.08 35.39 -8.17
C THR A 62 -11.06 35.22 -7.01
N ARG A 63 -12.32 35.60 -7.24
CA ARG A 63 -13.43 35.35 -6.33
C ARG A 63 -14.63 34.90 -7.14
N GLU A 64 -15.12 33.70 -6.90
CA GLU A 64 -16.35 33.20 -7.49
C GLU A 64 -17.52 33.43 -6.53
N VAL A 65 -18.61 34.03 -7.00
CA VAL A 65 -19.80 34.29 -6.17
C VAL A 65 -21.06 33.87 -6.93
N ILE A 66 -21.51 32.65 -6.71
CA ILE A 66 -22.66 32.08 -7.41
C ILE A 66 -23.94 32.35 -6.62
N PRO A 67 -24.93 33.06 -7.19
CA PRO A 67 -26.18 33.31 -6.50
C PRO A 67 -27.03 32.03 -6.39
N LYS A 68 -27.77 31.89 -5.29
CA LYS A 68 -28.84 30.88 -5.19
C LYS A 68 -29.94 31.14 -6.23
N LYS A 69 -30.67 30.09 -6.60
CA LYS A 69 -31.81 30.20 -7.51
C LYS A 69 -32.81 31.25 -7.02
N GLY A 70 -33.04 32.30 -7.82
CA GLY A 70 -33.93 33.42 -7.50
C GLY A 70 -33.24 34.65 -6.88
N ALA A 71 -31.97 34.53 -6.50
CA ALA A 71 -31.11 35.63 -6.09
C ALA A 71 -30.23 36.12 -7.25
N ALA A 72 -29.62 37.29 -7.09
CA ALA A 72 -28.65 37.82 -8.05
C ALA A 72 -27.55 38.63 -7.34
N ILE A 73 -26.33 38.59 -7.87
CA ILE A 73 -25.22 39.43 -7.40
C ILE A 73 -25.18 40.73 -8.21
N SER A 74 -25.10 41.86 -7.51
CA SER A 74 -25.05 43.20 -8.11
C SER A 74 -24.03 44.09 -7.42
N GLN A 75 -23.60 45.16 -8.10
CA GLN A 75 -22.71 46.20 -7.55
C GLN A 75 -21.38 45.67 -6.99
N PHE A 76 -20.78 44.67 -7.65
CA PHE A 76 -19.48 44.13 -7.26
C PHE A 76 -18.36 45.16 -7.48
N THR A 77 -17.62 45.49 -6.43
CA THR A 77 -16.48 46.41 -6.44
C THR A 77 -15.34 45.84 -5.60
N ALA A 78 -14.11 46.23 -5.92
CA ALA A 78 -12.90 45.78 -5.24
C ALA A 78 -11.99 46.98 -4.96
N ARG A 79 -11.37 47.01 -3.77
CA ARG A 79 -10.48 48.07 -3.32
C ARG A 79 -9.28 47.51 -2.56
N GLU A 80 -8.15 48.19 -2.66
CA GLU A 80 -6.97 47.98 -1.80
C GLU A 80 -6.61 49.35 -1.22
N ASN A 81 -6.50 49.47 0.11
CA ASN A 81 -6.20 50.74 0.80
C ASN A 81 -7.12 51.92 0.36
N GLY A 82 -8.40 51.63 0.10
CA GLY A 82 -9.40 52.60 -0.36
C GLY A 82 -9.32 52.97 -1.85
N GLN A 83 -8.32 52.48 -2.59
CA GLN A 83 -8.20 52.72 -4.03
C GLN A 83 -8.96 51.64 -4.83
N PRO A 84 -9.75 52.00 -5.85
CA PRO A 84 -10.48 51.04 -6.66
C PRO A 84 -9.55 50.20 -7.53
N LEU A 85 -9.80 48.89 -7.57
CA LEU A 85 -9.09 47.93 -8.42
C LEU A 85 -9.90 47.62 -9.69
N LYS A 86 -9.21 47.22 -10.75
CA LYS A 86 -9.85 46.79 -12.00
C LYS A 86 -10.43 45.38 -11.83
N ILE A 87 -11.66 45.18 -12.27
CA ILE A 87 -12.38 43.91 -12.16
C ILE A 87 -12.76 43.44 -13.56
N GLU A 88 -12.56 42.16 -13.81
CA GLU A 88 -13.02 41.45 -14.99
C GLU A 88 -13.96 40.32 -14.54
N ARG A 89 -15.11 40.19 -15.19
CA ARG A 89 -16.14 39.22 -14.83
C ARG A 89 -16.28 38.20 -15.94
N GLU A 90 -16.16 36.93 -15.60
CA GLU A 90 -16.41 35.76 -16.46
C GLU A 90 -17.49 34.91 -15.79
N ASP A 91 -18.73 35.00 -16.28
CA ASP A 91 -19.91 34.39 -15.64
C ASP A 91 -20.08 34.79 -14.16
N ASP A 92 -19.81 33.90 -13.21
CA ASP A 92 -19.88 34.14 -11.77
C ASP A 92 -18.49 34.30 -11.11
N LEU A 93 -17.43 34.25 -11.91
CA LEU A 93 -16.03 34.47 -11.51
C LEU A 93 -15.64 35.94 -11.68
N TYR A 94 -15.08 36.53 -10.63
CA TYR A 94 -14.55 37.89 -10.61
C TYR A 94 -13.02 37.84 -10.49
N LYS A 95 -12.33 38.32 -11.52
CA LYS A 95 -10.87 38.50 -11.54
C LYS A 95 -10.55 39.94 -11.14
N VAL A 96 -9.96 40.11 -9.97
CA VAL A 96 -9.53 41.42 -9.45
C VAL A 96 -8.05 41.61 -9.79
N HIS A 97 -7.77 42.52 -10.73
CA HIS A 97 -6.42 42.76 -11.24
C HIS A 97 -5.61 43.60 -10.25
N ARG A 98 -4.60 42.98 -9.66
CA ARG A 98 -3.63 43.61 -8.76
C ARG A 98 -2.31 42.87 -8.95
N LYS A 99 -1.38 43.44 -9.72
CA LYS A 99 -0.08 42.81 -10.00
C LYS A 99 0.89 43.01 -8.84
N GLY A 100 1.78 42.06 -8.63
CA GLY A 100 2.77 42.13 -7.57
C GLY A 100 3.76 40.97 -7.60
N ALA A 101 4.66 40.95 -6.62
CA ALA A 101 5.58 39.83 -6.42
C ALA A 101 6.05 39.77 -4.96
N ASP A 102 6.05 38.57 -4.38
CA ASP A 102 6.64 38.30 -3.06
C ASP A 102 6.14 39.26 -1.96
N GLU A 103 4.82 39.40 -1.83
CA GLU A 103 4.21 40.38 -0.91
C GLU A 103 2.86 39.92 -0.36
N THR A 104 2.47 40.53 0.77
CA THR A 104 1.15 40.38 1.36
C THR A 104 0.24 41.51 0.91
N ILE A 105 -0.97 41.18 0.46
CA ILE A 105 -1.97 42.17 0.03
C ILE A 105 -3.28 41.97 0.78
N THR A 106 -4.04 43.05 0.95
CA THR A 106 -5.39 43.01 1.51
C THR A 106 -6.37 43.66 0.56
N VAL A 107 -7.33 42.87 0.08
CA VAL A 107 -8.35 43.31 -0.87
C VAL A 107 -9.72 43.30 -0.19
N THR A 108 -10.40 44.43 -0.27
CA THR A 108 -11.79 44.60 0.19
C THR A 108 -12.73 44.50 -0.99
N LEU A 109 -13.62 43.52 -0.96
CA LEU A 109 -14.67 43.29 -1.94
C LEU A 109 -16.01 43.78 -1.36
N HIS A 110 -16.81 44.44 -2.18
CA HIS A 110 -18.19 44.77 -1.82
C HIS A 110 -19.14 44.35 -2.92
N TYR A 111 -20.26 43.76 -2.54
CA TYR A 111 -21.35 43.45 -3.47
C TYR A 111 -22.69 43.40 -2.74
N THR A 112 -23.78 43.37 -3.51
CA THR A 112 -25.13 43.24 -2.98
C THR A 112 -25.78 41.97 -3.52
N ILE A 113 -26.21 41.09 -2.62
CA ILE A 113 -27.05 39.95 -2.92
C ILE A 113 -28.50 40.44 -2.96
N LYS A 114 -29.08 40.48 -4.15
CA LYS A 114 -30.50 40.76 -4.37
C LYS A 114 -31.33 39.52 -4.09
N ASN A 115 -32.45 39.70 -3.38
CA ASN A 115 -33.30 38.61 -2.93
C ASN A 115 -32.53 37.51 -2.16
N GLY A 116 -31.54 37.91 -1.35
CA GLY A 116 -30.71 36.97 -0.58
C GLY A 116 -31.41 36.39 0.65
N MET A 117 -32.49 37.04 1.10
CA MET A 117 -33.29 36.61 2.24
C MET A 117 -34.58 35.91 1.81
N GLU A 118 -35.02 34.97 2.63
CA GLU A 118 -36.32 34.33 2.53
C GLU A 118 -37.25 34.84 3.64
N ILE A 119 -38.35 35.48 3.23
CA ILE A 119 -39.29 36.14 4.14
C ILE A 119 -40.59 35.31 4.22
N TYR A 120 -40.88 34.79 5.41
CA TYR A 120 -42.06 33.97 5.72
C TYR A 120 -43.07 34.74 6.59
N GLN A 121 -44.17 34.10 7.00
CA GLN A 121 -45.20 34.77 7.80
C GLN A 121 -44.73 35.13 9.22
N ASP A 122 -43.88 34.31 9.81
CA ASP A 122 -43.49 34.32 11.23
C ASP A 122 -41.99 34.57 11.45
N VAL A 123 -41.16 34.47 10.39
CA VAL A 123 -39.70 34.58 10.46
C VAL A 123 -39.11 35.05 9.13
N ALA A 124 -38.00 35.76 9.19
CA ALA A 124 -37.15 36.05 8.03
C ALA A 124 -35.83 35.29 8.21
N GLN A 125 -35.38 34.55 7.21
CA GLN A 125 -34.10 33.83 7.27
C GLN A 125 -33.15 34.26 6.14
N ILE A 126 -31.87 34.28 6.44
CA ILE A 126 -30.81 34.12 5.45
C ILE A 126 -30.27 32.70 5.59
N TYR A 127 -30.28 31.96 4.48
CA TYR A 127 -29.64 30.65 4.39
C TYR A 127 -28.68 30.71 3.22
N TRP A 128 -27.38 30.87 3.48
CA TRP A 128 -26.39 31.19 2.46
C TRP A 128 -25.02 30.55 2.75
N PRO A 129 -24.44 29.77 1.82
CA PRO A 129 -23.03 29.42 1.81
C PRO A 129 -22.21 30.59 1.26
N PHE A 130 -21.33 31.16 2.09
CA PHE A 130 -20.41 32.19 1.62
C PHE A 130 -19.16 31.60 0.93
N PHE A 131 -18.92 30.30 1.14
CA PHE A 131 -17.93 29.46 0.47
C PHE A 131 -18.48 28.04 0.34
N ASP A 132 -17.92 27.24 -0.58
CA ASP A 132 -18.31 25.84 -0.81
C ASP A 132 -17.17 25.01 -1.41
N GLU A 133 -17.46 23.76 -1.76
CA GLU A 133 -16.54 22.76 -2.32
C GLU A 133 -15.82 23.20 -3.60
N ARG A 134 -16.24 24.27 -4.27
CA ARG A 134 -15.54 24.85 -5.44
C ARG A 134 -14.36 25.72 -5.03
N ASN A 135 -14.23 26.02 -3.74
CA ASN A 135 -13.10 26.76 -3.22
C ASN A 135 -11.81 25.93 -3.30
N GLU A 136 -10.98 26.23 -4.29
CA GLU A 136 -9.70 25.54 -4.54
C GLU A 136 -8.59 25.96 -3.56
N SER A 137 -8.84 26.93 -2.67
CA SER A 137 -7.86 27.43 -1.70
C SER A 137 -8.35 27.29 -0.27
N SER A 138 -7.51 26.80 0.64
CA SER A 138 -7.82 26.85 2.07
C SER A 138 -7.82 28.28 2.61
N TYR A 139 -8.68 28.57 3.59
CA TYR A 139 -8.59 29.77 4.42
C TYR A 139 -7.91 29.44 5.75
N GLU A 140 -6.84 30.13 6.11
CA GLU A 140 -6.16 29.87 7.39
C GLU A 140 -6.99 30.35 8.59
N ASN A 141 -7.70 31.45 8.42
CA ASN A 141 -8.60 32.00 9.40
C ASN A 141 -9.78 32.72 8.72
N LEU A 142 -10.98 32.14 8.80
CA LEU A 142 -12.22 32.72 8.27
C LEU A 142 -13.18 33.10 9.41
N THR A 143 -13.73 34.31 9.32
CA THR A 143 -14.82 34.79 10.17
C THR A 143 -15.93 35.38 9.31
N ILE A 144 -17.18 34.98 9.58
CA ILE A 144 -18.36 35.50 8.88
C ILE A 144 -19.34 36.06 9.90
N THR A 145 -19.79 37.30 9.71
CA THR A 145 -20.76 37.96 10.60
C THR A 145 -22.02 38.34 9.83
N ILE A 146 -23.18 37.95 10.35
CA ILE A 146 -24.48 38.32 9.80
C ILE A 146 -25.11 39.39 10.69
N HIS A 147 -25.25 40.60 10.16
CA HIS A 147 -25.74 41.77 10.90
C HIS A 147 -27.22 42.03 10.59
N PRO A 148 -28.13 42.06 11.58
CA PRO A 148 -29.51 42.47 11.37
C PRO A 148 -29.60 43.99 11.11
N PRO A 149 -30.69 44.49 10.50
CA PRO A 149 -30.85 45.92 10.23
C PRO A 149 -31.04 46.75 11.52
N LYS A 150 -31.48 46.12 12.61
CA LYS A 150 -31.64 46.72 13.95
C LYS A 150 -31.34 45.69 15.03
N PRO A 151 -30.90 46.11 16.23
CA PRO A 151 -30.62 45.21 17.33
C PRO A 151 -31.81 44.34 17.75
N THR A 152 -31.56 43.08 18.09
CA THR A 152 -32.59 42.13 18.55
C THR A 152 -31.99 40.99 19.38
N ASP A 153 -32.80 40.40 20.26
CA ASP A 153 -32.49 39.23 21.08
C ASP A 153 -33.12 37.92 20.54
N ASP A 154 -34.13 37.99 19.66
CA ASP A 154 -34.79 36.82 19.05
C ASP A 154 -34.04 36.38 17.79
N VAL A 155 -32.92 35.67 17.98
CA VAL A 155 -32.08 35.16 16.89
C VAL A 155 -31.98 33.65 16.93
N ILE A 156 -32.24 33.00 15.79
CA ILE A 156 -31.96 31.58 15.60
C ILE A 156 -30.84 31.44 14.58
N ALA A 157 -29.65 31.06 15.04
CA ALA A 157 -28.51 30.81 14.15
C ALA A 157 -27.92 29.42 14.37
N PHE A 158 -27.49 28.79 13.29
CA PHE A 158 -26.71 27.58 13.25
C PHE A 158 -26.07 27.43 11.86
N GLY A 159 -25.04 26.59 11.76
CA GLY A 159 -24.36 26.29 10.51
C GLY A 159 -24.31 24.78 10.27
N TYR A 160 -24.02 24.41 9.03
CA TYR A 160 -23.75 23.04 8.59
C TYR A 160 -22.29 22.91 8.15
N ASP A 161 -21.80 21.68 8.03
CA ASP A 161 -20.43 21.38 7.59
C ASP A 161 -19.39 22.15 8.44
N GLU A 162 -18.46 22.90 7.82
CA GLU A 162 -17.43 23.68 8.53
C GLU A 162 -17.99 24.78 9.44
N ALA A 163 -19.25 25.18 9.24
CA ALA A 163 -19.94 26.17 10.08
C ALA A 163 -20.63 25.55 11.32
N THR A 164 -20.62 24.22 11.47
CA THR A 164 -21.28 23.51 12.58
C THR A 164 -20.69 23.91 13.94
N ASN A 165 -21.54 24.31 14.89
CA ASN A 165 -21.15 24.74 16.24
C ASN A 165 -20.14 25.91 16.27
N LYS A 166 -20.07 26.73 15.22
CA LYS A 166 -19.15 27.88 15.13
C LYS A 166 -19.78 29.23 15.42
N VAL A 167 -21.08 29.29 15.73
CA VAL A 167 -21.82 30.54 15.88
C VAL A 167 -21.88 31.03 17.32
N THR A 168 -21.67 32.34 17.48
CA THR A 168 -21.92 33.10 18.71
C THR A 168 -22.88 34.24 18.37
N ILE A 169 -23.95 34.41 19.15
CA ILE A 169 -24.86 35.56 19.02
C ILE A 169 -24.31 36.72 19.86
N GLN A 170 -24.14 37.88 19.24
CA GLN A 170 -23.68 39.11 19.88
C GLN A 170 -24.84 39.88 20.54
N GLU A 171 -24.54 40.85 21.41
CA GLU A 171 -25.55 41.62 22.16
C GLU A 171 -26.50 42.43 21.25
N ASP A 172 -26.04 42.82 20.08
CA ASP A 172 -26.83 43.52 19.05
C ASP A 172 -27.60 42.56 18.13
N GLY A 173 -27.56 41.25 18.41
CA GLY A 173 -28.21 40.23 17.60
C GLY A 173 -27.41 39.78 16.40
N ALA A 174 -26.20 40.29 16.16
CA ALA A 174 -25.36 39.80 15.08
C ALA A 174 -24.92 38.34 15.32
N ALA A 175 -24.98 37.51 14.28
CA ALA A 175 -24.53 36.12 14.35
C ALA A 175 -23.09 36.02 13.81
N LEU A 176 -22.14 35.78 14.71
CA LEU A 176 -20.72 35.68 14.41
C LEU A 176 -20.29 34.21 14.30
N PHE A 177 -19.88 33.80 13.11
CA PHE A 177 -19.33 32.47 12.83
C PHE A 177 -17.81 32.52 12.85
N HIS A 178 -17.20 31.86 13.82
CA HIS A 178 -15.76 31.70 13.96
C HIS A 178 -15.32 30.37 13.34
N LEU A 179 -15.12 30.35 12.01
CA LEU A 179 -14.78 29.11 11.31
C LEU A 179 -13.33 28.70 11.59
N GLY A 180 -12.40 29.66 11.58
CA GLY A 180 -10.97 29.40 11.75
C GLY A 180 -10.37 28.83 10.46
N PHE A 181 -9.59 27.75 10.56
CA PHE A 181 -9.06 27.07 9.38
C PHE A 181 -10.20 26.37 8.62
N VAL A 182 -10.32 26.65 7.32
CA VAL A 182 -11.26 26.01 6.40
C VAL A 182 -10.46 25.36 5.27
N PRO A 183 -10.48 24.02 5.15
CA PRO A 183 -9.78 23.32 4.07
C PRO A 183 -10.36 23.66 2.69
N ASP A 184 -9.54 23.50 1.64
CA ASP A 184 -10.02 23.52 0.26
C ASP A 184 -11.06 22.41 0.03
N GLY A 185 -12.00 22.66 -0.88
CA GLY A 185 -13.00 21.65 -1.24
C GLY A 185 -14.04 21.33 -0.16
N THR A 186 -14.27 22.22 0.82
CA THR A 186 -15.24 22.03 1.90
C THR A 186 -16.43 22.99 1.84
N ASN A 187 -17.57 22.57 2.38
CA ASN A 187 -18.79 23.38 2.48
C ASN A 187 -18.90 24.09 3.84
N GLY A 188 -19.62 25.21 3.87
CA GLY A 188 -19.93 25.94 5.10
C GLY A 188 -21.23 26.74 4.97
N ASP A 189 -22.33 26.04 5.16
CA ASP A 189 -23.68 26.59 5.02
C ASP A 189 -24.09 27.35 6.30
N ILE A 190 -24.42 28.64 6.17
CA ILE A 190 -24.85 29.48 7.30
C ILE A 190 -26.36 29.72 7.23
N ARG A 191 -27.07 29.47 8.34
CA ARG A 191 -28.49 29.74 8.47
C ARG A 191 -28.78 30.62 9.69
N VAL A 192 -29.33 31.80 9.46
CA VAL A 192 -29.68 32.77 10.50
C VAL A 192 -31.10 33.26 10.27
N ALA A 193 -31.91 33.27 11.33
CA ALA A 193 -33.30 33.68 11.32
C ALA A 193 -33.57 34.76 12.37
N TYR A 194 -34.35 35.75 11.96
CA TYR A 194 -34.69 36.97 12.70
C TYR A 194 -36.20 37.25 12.63
N PRO A 195 -36.74 38.12 13.50
CA PRO A 195 -38.15 38.51 13.45
C PRO A 195 -38.50 39.23 12.15
N VAL A 196 -39.64 38.87 11.55
CA VAL A 196 -40.11 39.49 10.29
C VAL A 196 -40.33 41.01 10.40
N SER A 197 -40.56 41.52 11.61
CA SER A 197 -40.72 42.97 11.89
C SER A 197 -39.48 43.80 11.57
N LEU A 198 -38.30 43.18 11.47
CA LEU A 198 -37.06 43.85 11.07
C LEU A 198 -36.98 44.10 9.55
N PHE A 199 -37.86 43.50 8.76
CA PHE A 199 -37.84 43.54 7.28
C PHE A 199 -39.14 44.09 6.68
N PRO A 200 -39.58 45.32 7.05
CA PRO A 200 -40.88 45.84 6.65
C PRO A 200 -41.03 46.11 5.15
N ALA A 201 -39.92 46.29 4.43
CA ALA A 201 -39.91 46.61 2.99
C ALA A 201 -39.64 45.37 2.12
N ALA A 202 -39.42 44.19 2.72
CA ALA A 202 -39.07 42.98 1.99
C ALA A 202 -40.31 42.25 1.46
N PRO A 203 -40.33 41.80 0.19
CA PRO A 203 -41.43 41.00 -0.34
C PRO A 203 -41.45 39.62 0.32
N LYS A 204 -42.65 39.09 0.60
CA LYS A 204 -42.81 37.73 1.13
C LYS A 204 -42.39 36.70 0.09
N THR A 205 -41.47 35.81 0.46
CA THR A 205 -41.03 34.67 -0.35
C THR A 205 -42.14 33.62 -0.44
N ALA A 206 -42.81 33.35 0.69
CA ALA A 206 -43.95 32.44 0.74
C ALA A 206 -44.91 32.80 1.88
N VAL A 207 -46.21 32.58 1.67
CA VAL A 207 -47.27 32.85 2.66
C VAL A 207 -47.49 31.58 3.51
N LYS A 208 -46.48 31.19 4.29
CA LYS A 208 -46.52 30.07 5.24
C LYS A 208 -45.64 30.35 6.47
N PRO A 209 -45.86 29.70 7.63
CA PRO A 209 -44.92 29.71 8.74
C PRO A 209 -43.66 28.88 8.41
N MET A 210 -42.54 29.20 9.05
CA MET A 210 -41.25 28.52 8.88
C MET A 210 -40.40 28.47 10.17
N LYS A 211 -40.78 29.18 11.25
CA LYS A 211 -39.96 29.24 12.48
C LYS A 211 -39.77 27.86 13.11
N GLU A 212 -40.82 27.04 13.14
CA GLU A 212 -40.77 25.71 13.74
C GLU A 212 -39.93 24.71 12.93
N ASP A 213 -39.99 24.77 11.60
CA ASP A 213 -39.14 23.95 10.72
C ASP A 213 -37.65 24.30 10.89
N ILE A 214 -37.32 25.58 11.07
CA ILE A 214 -35.95 26.04 11.36
C ILE A 214 -35.47 25.49 12.70
N LEU A 215 -36.30 25.57 13.75
CA LEU A 215 -35.97 25.03 15.07
C LEU A 215 -35.79 23.52 15.04
N LYS A 216 -36.64 22.81 14.28
CA LYS A 216 -36.52 21.37 14.07
C LYS A 216 -35.20 21.01 13.38
N ALA A 217 -34.83 21.72 12.31
CA ALA A 217 -33.55 21.51 11.64
C ALA A 217 -32.35 21.74 12.56
N LYS A 218 -32.41 22.76 13.44
CA LYS A 218 -31.40 22.97 14.48
C LYS A 218 -31.33 21.81 15.47
N GLN A 219 -32.49 21.30 15.92
CA GLN A 219 -32.54 20.18 16.85
C GLN A 219 -32.01 18.89 16.23
N GLU A 220 -32.32 18.62 14.95
CA GLU A 220 -31.80 17.46 14.22
C GLU A 220 -30.26 17.46 14.18
N LEU A 221 -29.61 18.61 13.99
CA LEU A 221 -28.15 18.74 14.07
C LEU A 221 -27.59 18.41 15.45
N ILE A 222 -28.27 18.87 16.51
CA ILE A 222 -27.87 18.59 17.90
C ILE A 222 -27.99 17.10 18.20
N ASP A 223 -29.10 16.49 17.80
CA ASP A 223 -29.37 15.06 18.01
C ASP A 223 -28.38 14.19 17.22
N GLN A 224 -28.06 14.57 15.99
CA GLN A 224 -27.06 13.89 15.17
C GLN A 224 -25.67 13.99 15.81
N ALA A 225 -25.25 15.18 16.25
CA ALA A 225 -23.96 15.35 16.93
C ALA A 225 -23.88 14.51 18.23
N ALA A 226 -24.98 14.40 18.98
CA ALA A 226 -25.04 13.54 20.16
C ALA A 226 -24.94 12.04 19.83
N ALA A 227 -25.60 11.60 18.75
CA ALA A 227 -25.52 10.23 18.27
C ALA A 227 -24.11 9.87 17.74
N ASP A 228 -23.46 10.80 17.04
CA ASP A 228 -22.08 10.64 16.55
C ASP A 228 -21.08 10.58 17.71
N ALA A 229 -21.26 11.43 18.74
CA ALA A 229 -20.45 11.39 19.95
C ALA A 229 -20.60 10.07 20.72
N ALA A 230 -21.84 9.59 20.89
CA ALA A 230 -22.11 8.30 21.53
C ALA A 230 -21.49 7.13 20.73
N THR A 231 -21.60 7.17 19.40
CA THR A 231 -20.98 6.17 18.52
C THR A 231 -19.47 6.20 18.65
N ARG A 232 -18.85 7.39 18.63
CA ARG A 232 -17.41 7.57 18.84
C ARG A 232 -16.96 7.03 20.20
N GLU A 233 -17.73 7.23 21.27
CA GLU A 233 -17.43 6.68 22.60
C GLU A 233 -17.44 5.15 22.61
N THR A 234 -18.45 4.52 21.99
CA THR A 234 -18.50 3.06 21.87
C THR A 234 -17.32 2.50 21.07
N LEU A 235 -16.99 3.14 19.94
CA LEU A 235 -15.84 2.78 19.10
C LEU A 235 -14.51 2.97 19.83
N SER A 236 -14.38 4.05 20.61
CA SER A 236 -13.22 4.29 21.48
C SER A 236 -13.06 3.16 22.50
N THR A 237 -14.15 2.76 23.16
CA THR A 237 -14.15 1.65 24.13
C THR A 237 -13.74 0.32 23.47
N ILE A 238 -14.30 0.01 22.31
CA ILE A 238 -13.92 -1.16 21.50
C ILE A 238 -12.43 -1.08 21.12
N SER A 239 -11.93 0.10 20.76
CA SER A 239 -10.52 0.27 20.46
C SER A 239 -9.64 0.03 21.68
N THR A 240 -10.01 0.53 22.87
CA THR A 240 -9.17 0.42 24.07
C THR A 240 -9.19 -0.97 24.71
N ILE A 241 -10.26 -1.74 24.51
CA ILE A 241 -10.44 -3.05 25.15
C ILE A 241 -10.45 -4.17 24.11
N GLY A 242 -11.27 -4.04 23.07
CA GLY A 242 -11.48 -5.06 22.05
C GLY A 242 -10.25 -5.34 21.20
N ILE A 243 -9.58 -4.30 20.68
CA ILE A 243 -8.35 -4.46 19.88
C ILE A 243 -7.23 -5.14 20.69
N PRO A 244 -6.89 -4.69 21.93
CA PRO A 244 -5.91 -5.40 22.76
C PRO A 244 -6.32 -6.82 23.15
N ALA A 245 -7.60 -7.06 23.47
CA ALA A 245 -8.08 -8.40 23.80
C ALA A 245 -7.93 -9.37 22.62
N PHE A 246 -8.31 -8.94 21.41
CA PHE A 246 -8.13 -9.73 20.20
C PHE A 246 -6.64 -9.99 19.92
N THR A 247 -5.80 -8.96 20.10
CA THR A 247 -4.35 -9.07 19.96
C THR A 247 -3.77 -10.08 20.94
N LEU A 248 -4.19 -10.07 22.21
CA LEU A 248 -3.75 -11.02 23.22
C LEU A 248 -4.14 -12.46 22.85
N VAL A 249 -5.37 -12.69 22.40
CA VAL A 249 -5.83 -14.01 21.92
C VAL A 249 -4.95 -14.48 20.76
N LEU A 250 -4.66 -13.60 19.79
CA LEU A 250 -3.78 -13.92 18.67
C LEU A 250 -2.36 -14.26 19.15
N LEU A 251 -1.80 -13.49 20.09
CA LEU A 251 -0.45 -13.74 20.64
C LEU A 251 -0.37 -15.06 21.40
N VAL A 252 -1.40 -15.42 22.19
CA VAL A 252 -1.47 -16.72 22.87
C VAL A 252 -1.55 -17.87 21.87
N LEU A 253 -2.36 -17.72 20.81
CA LEU A 253 -2.45 -18.71 19.72
C LEU A 253 -1.11 -18.85 18.97
N MET A 254 -0.47 -17.74 18.62
CA MET A 254 0.83 -17.74 17.96
C MET A 254 1.93 -18.34 18.86
N GLY A 255 1.94 -17.97 20.13
CA GLY A 255 2.90 -18.43 21.14
C GLY A 255 2.77 -19.93 21.40
N SER A 256 1.56 -20.44 21.60
CA SER A 256 1.31 -21.88 21.80
C SER A 256 1.77 -22.71 20.59
N ASN A 257 1.46 -22.24 19.38
CA ASN A 257 1.91 -22.87 18.14
C ASN A 257 3.43 -22.84 17.96
N TRP A 258 4.08 -21.74 18.35
CA TRP A 258 5.54 -21.62 18.32
C TRP A 258 6.20 -22.54 19.36
N LEU A 259 5.66 -22.62 20.58
CA LEU A 259 6.13 -23.54 21.61
C LEU A 259 6.00 -25.00 21.18
N ALA A 260 4.88 -25.38 20.55
CA ALA A 260 4.70 -26.73 20.00
C ALA A 260 5.74 -27.06 18.91
N ALA A 261 6.03 -26.11 18.02
CA ALA A 261 7.08 -26.29 17.01
C ALA A 261 8.49 -26.38 17.63
N ARG A 262 8.75 -25.62 18.70
CA ARG A 262 10.01 -25.65 19.43
C ARG A 262 10.20 -26.94 20.22
N ALA A 263 9.15 -27.48 20.82
CA ALA A 263 9.19 -28.76 21.55
C ALA A 263 9.71 -29.89 20.64
N LYS A 264 9.19 -30.01 19.41
CA LYS A 264 9.68 -30.99 18.42
C LYS A 264 11.18 -30.84 18.16
N THR A 265 11.67 -29.60 18.04
CA THR A 265 13.10 -29.33 17.80
C THR A 265 13.97 -29.71 19.00
N ASN A 266 13.48 -29.42 20.21
CA ASN A 266 14.19 -29.78 21.45
C ASN A 266 14.28 -31.31 21.62
N ASP A 267 13.25 -32.06 21.21
CA ASP A 267 13.30 -33.53 21.23
C ASP A 267 14.41 -34.06 20.33
N PHE A 268 14.60 -33.52 19.12
CA PHE A 268 15.70 -33.91 18.24
C PHE A 268 17.09 -33.55 18.79
N MET A 269 17.20 -32.44 19.55
CA MET A 269 18.43 -32.10 20.26
C MET A 269 18.75 -33.11 21.36
N ARG A 270 17.73 -33.53 22.11
CA ARG A 270 17.85 -34.50 23.21
C ARG A 270 18.17 -35.91 22.72
N GLU A 271 17.64 -36.31 21.56
CA GLU A 271 17.97 -37.58 20.90
C GLU A 271 19.46 -37.67 20.50
N GLY A 272 20.23 -36.58 20.64
CA GLY A 272 21.67 -36.64 20.44
C GLY A 272 22.02 -37.05 19.03
N SER A 273 21.37 -36.40 18.05
CA SER A 273 21.66 -36.48 16.61
C SER A 273 23.12 -36.12 16.35
N THR A 274 24.00 -37.06 16.63
CA THR A 274 25.43 -36.95 16.43
C THR A 274 25.64 -37.05 14.92
N PHE A 275 26.10 -35.93 14.37
CA PHE A 275 26.43 -35.77 12.97
C PHE A 275 27.59 -36.73 12.63
N HIS A 276 27.27 -37.94 12.20
CA HIS A 276 28.25 -38.93 11.76
C HIS A 276 28.30 -39.06 10.22
N SER A 277 27.31 -38.49 9.50
CA SER A 277 27.24 -38.56 8.04
C SER A 277 26.31 -37.49 7.45
N VAL A 278 26.40 -37.31 6.13
CA VAL A 278 25.46 -36.50 5.34
C VAL A 278 24.02 -36.98 5.59
N PRO A 279 23.04 -36.07 5.81
CA PRO A 279 21.66 -36.48 6.02
C PRO A 279 21.17 -37.46 4.96
N LYS A 280 20.40 -38.47 5.38
CA LYS A 280 19.83 -39.46 4.47
C LYS A 280 18.98 -38.76 3.41
N GLN A 281 19.14 -39.20 2.16
CA GLN A 281 18.39 -38.66 1.03
C GLN A 281 16.96 -39.24 1.04
N ILE A 282 16.03 -38.52 1.67
CA ILE A 282 14.59 -38.85 1.67
C ILE A 282 13.87 -38.20 0.47
N LEU A 283 14.35 -37.03 0.04
CA LEU A 283 13.89 -36.28 -1.13
C LEU A 283 15.04 -36.17 -2.14
N SER A 284 14.73 -35.92 -3.41
CA SER A 284 15.69 -35.46 -4.41
C SER A 284 16.43 -34.21 -3.92
N LEU A 285 17.63 -33.94 -4.45
CA LEU A 285 18.39 -32.76 -4.00
C LEU A 285 17.65 -31.45 -4.31
N PRO A 286 17.02 -31.26 -5.49
CA PRO A 286 16.15 -30.10 -5.75
C PRO A 286 15.00 -29.96 -4.76
N ALA A 287 14.30 -31.04 -4.41
CA ALA A 287 13.21 -31.00 -3.44
C ALA A 287 13.70 -30.75 -2.01
N THR A 288 14.86 -31.29 -1.64
CA THR A 288 15.53 -31.01 -0.37
C THR A 288 15.87 -29.53 -0.27
N ILE A 289 16.51 -28.94 -1.30
CA ILE A 289 16.83 -27.51 -1.36
C ILE A 289 15.55 -26.69 -1.22
N PHE A 290 14.49 -27.02 -1.97
CA PHE A 290 13.20 -26.33 -1.89
C PHE A 290 12.64 -26.35 -0.46
N PHE A 291 12.64 -27.51 0.18
CA PHE A 291 12.07 -27.70 1.50
C PHE A 291 12.87 -27.02 2.61
N THR A 292 14.20 -27.15 2.59
CA THR A 292 15.10 -26.65 3.64
C THR A 292 15.44 -25.16 3.48
N ASN A 293 15.14 -24.59 2.32
CA ASN A 293 15.26 -23.17 2.01
C ASN A 293 13.89 -22.45 1.99
N ASN A 294 12.97 -22.86 2.88
CA ASN A 294 11.68 -22.20 3.13
C ASN A 294 10.77 -22.08 1.88
N GLY A 295 10.79 -23.08 0.99
CA GLY A 295 10.00 -23.07 -0.25
C GLY A 295 10.54 -22.09 -1.30
N TYR A 296 11.78 -21.65 -1.16
CA TYR A 296 12.51 -20.90 -2.18
C TYR A 296 13.52 -21.81 -2.87
N LEU A 297 13.51 -21.77 -4.19
CA LEU A 297 14.46 -22.48 -5.01
C LEU A 297 15.27 -21.44 -5.81
N PRO A 298 16.57 -21.27 -5.54
CA PRO A 298 17.38 -20.30 -6.28
C PRO A 298 17.62 -20.80 -7.72
N PRO A 299 17.98 -19.90 -8.65
CA PRO A 299 18.29 -20.28 -10.05
C PRO A 299 19.31 -21.42 -10.18
N GLN A 300 20.30 -21.44 -9.28
CA GLN A 300 21.37 -22.42 -9.17
C GLN A 300 20.86 -23.84 -8.83
N ALA A 301 19.63 -23.98 -8.33
CA ALA A 301 19.07 -25.30 -8.04
C ALA A 301 18.81 -26.14 -9.30
N MET A 302 18.66 -25.53 -10.48
CA MET A 302 18.63 -26.28 -11.74
C MET A 302 20.00 -26.90 -12.07
N ALA A 303 21.10 -26.22 -11.72
CA ALA A 303 22.43 -26.81 -11.79
C ALA A 303 22.53 -28.00 -10.84
N ALA A 304 22.04 -27.86 -9.60
CA ALA A 304 21.98 -28.98 -8.66
C ALA A 304 21.14 -30.16 -9.21
N GLY A 305 20.02 -29.88 -9.88
CA GLY A 305 19.21 -30.92 -10.55
C GLY A 305 19.95 -31.65 -11.67
N LEU A 306 20.71 -30.93 -12.51
CA LEU A 306 21.52 -31.55 -13.57
C LEU A 306 22.66 -32.40 -12.98
N LEU A 307 23.34 -31.91 -11.94
CA LEU A 307 24.42 -32.65 -11.28
C LEU A 307 23.89 -33.88 -10.52
N ASP A 308 22.68 -33.79 -9.94
CA ASP A 308 22.03 -34.94 -9.30
C ASP A 308 21.68 -36.03 -10.34
N LEU A 309 21.26 -35.64 -11.56
CA LEU A 309 21.06 -36.56 -12.68
C LEU A 309 22.37 -37.23 -13.15
N VAL A 310 23.50 -36.51 -13.07
CA VAL A 310 24.83 -37.07 -13.34
C VAL A 310 25.22 -38.08 -12.26
N ARG A 311 25.07 -37.71 -10.98
CA ARG A 311 25.32 -38.57 -9.82
C ARG A 311 24.51 -39.87 -9.89
N GLN A 312 23.24 -39.79 -10.28
CA GLN A 312 22.34 -40.95 -10.42
C GLN A 312 22.58 -41.76 -11.71
N GLY A 313 23.46 -41.32 -12.60
CA GLY A 313 23.79 -42.03 -13.84
C GLY A 313 22.75 -41.91 -14.96
N TYR A 314 21.80 -40.97 -14.87
CA TYR A 314 20.87 -40.68 -15.98
C TYR A 314 21.53 -39.88 -17.10
N VAL A 315 22.52 -39.07 -16.73
CA VAL A 315 23.28 -38.20 -17.62
C VAL A 315 24.77 -38.51 -17.45
N LYS A 316 25.50 -38.63 -18.55
CA LYS A 316 26.95 -38.74 -18.57
C LYS A 316 27.56 -37.43 -19.08
N LYS A 317 28.62 -36.96 -18.44
CA LYS A 317 29.43 -35.87 -18.96
C LYS A 317 30.27 -36.37 -20.14
N THR A 318 30.30 -35.64 -21.24
CA THR A 318 31.14 -35.95 -22.42
C THR A 318 32.28 -34.95 -22.61
N SER A 319 32.09 -33.70 -22.18
CA SER A 319 33.14 -32.66 -22.14
C SER A 319 32.85 -31.65 -21.03
N THR A 320 33.71 -30.64 -20.85
CA THR A 320 33.50 -29.58 -19.83
C THR A 320 32.13 -28.90 -19.96
N ASP A 321 31.66 -28.68 -21.18
CA ASP A 321 30.41 -27.97 -21.46
C ASP A 321 29.30 -28.86 -22.03
N SER A 322 29.52 -30.17 -22.19
CA SER A 322 28.58 -31.08 -22.87
C SER A 322 28.25 -32.35 -22.09
N PHE A 323 26.99 -32.76 -22.25
CA PHE A 323 26.36 -33.86 -21.53
C PHE A 323 25.59 -34.74 -22.51
N GLU A 324 25.53 -36.04 -22.23
CA GLU A 324 24.78 -37.04 -22.98
C GLU A 324 23.77 -37.73 -22.04
N ARG A 325 22.52 -37.83 -22.48
CA ARG A 325 21.47 -38.56 -21.78
C ARG A 325 21.64 -40.06 -22.04
N ILE A 326 21.93 -40.81 -20.99
CA ILE A 326 22.14 -42.27 -21.05
C ILE A 326 20.82 -43.00 -20.84
N ASN A 327 20.06 -42.59 -19.82
CA ASN A 327 18.80 -43.23 -19.48
C ASN A 327 17.62 -42.37 -19.95
N PRO A 328 16.61 -42.98 -20.62
CA PRO A 328 15.52 -42.24 -21.23
C PRO A 328 14.49 -41.75 -20.22
N LYS A 329 14.46 -42.22 -18.98
CA LYS A 329 13.41 -41.81 -18.03
C LYS A 329 13.84 -41.99 -16.59
N SER A 330 13.60 -40.97 -15.78
CA SER A 330 13.71 -41.04 -14.31
C SER A 330 12.35 -41.38 -13.68
N PRO A 331 12.31 -42.00 -12.48
CA PRO A 331 11.07 -42.16 -11.71
C PRO A 331 10.47 -40.81 -11.25
N LEU A 332 11.25 -39.74 -11.17
CA LEU A 332 10.83 -38.44 -10.63
C LEU A 332 10.36 -37.50 -11.74
N LYS A 333 9.21 -36.84 -11.52
CA LYS A 333 8.58 -35.96 -12.52
C LYS A 333 9.46 -34.75 -12.87
N HIS A 334 10.04 -34.09 -11.87
CA HIS A 334 10.86 -32.91 -12.08
C HIS A 334 12.16 -33.22 -12.85
N GLU A 335 12.74 -34.40 -12.64
CA GLU A 335 13.89 -34.88 -13.40
C GLU A 335 13.56 -35.08 -14.87
N ASN A 336 12.41 -35.68 -15.19
CA ASN A 336 11.96 -35.82 -16.56
C ASN A 336 11.69 -34.48 -17.26
N VAL A 337 11.09 -33.50 -16.56
CA VAL A 337 10.89 -32.15 -17.08
C VAL A 337 12.22 -31.47 -17.41
N LEU A 338 13.24 -31.68 -16.56
CA LEU A 338 14.58 -31.15 -16.78
C LEU A 338 15.26 -31.85 -17.97
N LEU A 339 15.17 -33.18 -18.05
CA LEU A 339 15.72 -33.97 -19.16
C LEU A 339 15.10 -33.58 -20.50
N GLU A 340 13.77 -33.48 -20.57
CA GLU A 340 13.05 -33.10 -21.80
C GLU A 340 13.45 -31.68 -22.25
N PHE A 341 13.52 -30.74 -21.32
CA PHE A 341 13.92 -29.38 -21.67
C PHE A 341 15.37 -29.31 -22.16
N LEU A 342 16.32 -29.88 -21.40
CA LEU A 342 17.75 -29.75 -21.70
C LEU A 342 18.18 -30.56 -22.93
N PHE A 343 17.71 -31.80 -23.07
CA PHE A 343 18.21 -32.72 -24.10
C PHE A 343 17.32 -32.79 -25.34
N ASP A 344 16.00 -32.65 -25.18
CA ASP A 344 15.04 -32.82 -26.28
C ASP A 344 14.63 -31.46 -26.88
N LYS A 345 14.48 -30.43 -26.05
CA LYS A 345 14.00 -29.10 -26.50
C LYS A 345 15.09 -28.16 -26.96
N ILE A 346 16.16 -28.03 -26.18
CA ILE A 346 17.29 -27.13 -26.50
C ILE A 346 18.51 -27.90 -27.01
N GLY A 347 18.65 -29.18 -26.64
CA GLY A 347 19.69 -30.08 -27.10
C GLY A 347 19.44 -30.68 -28.48
N SER A 348 20.27 -31.65 -28.88
CA SER A 348 20.11 -32.41 -30.12
C SER A 348 20.66 -33.82 -29.93
N LYS A 349 20.00 -34.85 -30.51
CA LYS A 349 20.44 -36.26 -30.49
C LYS A 349 20.86 -36.76 -29.09
N ASN A 350 20.03 -36.52 -28.05
CA ASN A 350 20.33 -36.86 -26.65
C ASN A 350 21.55 -36.17 -26.05
N THR A 351 22.07 -35.12 -26.69
CA THR A 351 23.19 -34.31 -26.19
C THR A 351 22.76 -32.89 -25.86
N PHE A 352 23.29 -32.35 -24.78
CA PHE A 352 23.06 -30.99 -24.30
C PHE A 352 24.39 -30.29 -24.06
N SER A 353 24.52 -29.02 -24.45
CA SER A 353 25.65 -28.19 -24.06
C SER A 353 25.20 -26.85 -23.47
N PHE A 354 26.04 -26.22 -22.64
CA PHE A 354 25.72 -24.90 -22.08
C PHE A 354 25.56 -23.80 -23.14
N ASN A 355 26.15 -23.96 -24.32
CA ASN A 355 25.94 -23.05 -25.44
C ASN A 355 24.50 -23.12 -25.97
N ASN A 356 23.87 -24.30 -25.94
CA ASN A 356 22.45 -24.46 -26.29
C ASN A 356 21.56 -23.64 -25.35
N LEU A 357 21.82 -23.73 -24.03
CA LEU A 357 21.08 -22.97 -23.02
C LEU A 357 21.24 -21.46 -23.22
N THR A 358 22.48 -20.99 -23.39
CA THR A 358 22.81 -19.58 -23.58
C THR A 358 22.15 -19.02 -24.84
N THR A 359 22.27 -19.74 -25.97
CA THR A 359 21.65 -19.36 -27.24
C THR A 359 20.13 -19.30 -27.11
N TYR A 360 19.53 -20.24 -26.38
CA TYR A 360 18.09 -20.28 -26.17
C TYR A 360 17.59 -19.10 -25.33
N THR A 361 18.31 -18.71 -24.27
CA THR A 361 17.87 -17.66 -23.33
C THR A 361 18.20 -16.23 -23.75
N ILE A 362 19.19 -16.00 -24.61
CA ILE A 362 19.43 -14.67 -25.20
C ILE A 362 18.31 -14.27 -26.17
N ASN A 363 17.66 -15.25 -26.80
CA ASN A 363 16.56 -14.98 -27.72
C ASN A 363 15.27 -14.58 -26.97
N LYS A 364 14.90 -13.29 -27.05
CA LYS A 364 13.71 -12.72 -26.41
C LYS A 364 12.41 -13.47 -26.71
N LEU A 365 12.26 -14.07 -27.89
CA LEU A 365 11.08 -14.86 -28.27
C LEU A 365 10.91 -16.14 -27.43
N ASN A 366 12.00 -16.64 -26.86
CA ASN A 366 12.00 -17.85 -26.03
C ASN A 366 11.80 -17.56 -24.54
N HIS A 367 11.86 -16.30 -24.09
CA HIS A 367 11.75 -15.94 -22.67
C HIS A 367 10.45 -16.46 -22.04
N GLY A 368 9.31 -16.35 -22.75
CA GLY A 368 8.04 -16.88 -22.29
C GLY A 368 8.04 -18.42 -22.12
N LYS A 369 8.66 -19.14 -23.05
CA LYS A 369 8.79 -20.60 -23.01
C LYS A 369 9.73 -21.06 -21.89
N TYR A 370 10.85 -20.36 -21.71
CA TYR A 370 11.80 -20.64 -20.62
C TYR A 370 11.14 -20.44 -19.25
N ARG A 371 10.41 -19.33 -19.04
CA ARG A 371 9.64 -19.09 -17.81
C ARG A 371 8.57 -20.16 -17.57
N SER A 372 7.90 -20.62 -18.63
CA SER A 372 6.94 -21.71 -18.54
C SER A 372 7.61 -23.02 -18.09
N PHE A 373 8.76 -23.37 -18.69
CA PHE A 373 9.57 -24.52 -18.26
C PHE A 373 9.96 -24.41 -16.78
N GLN A 374 10.50 -23.27 -16.36
CA GLN A 374 10.91 -23.06 -14.97
C GLN A 374 9.73 -23.22 -14.00
N ALA A 375 8.56 -22.68 -14.35
CA ALA A 375 7.34 -22.84 -13.54
C ALA A 375 6.88 -24.30 -13.47
N GLN A 376 6.91 -25.03 -14.58
CA GLN A 376 6.56 -26.45 -14.63
C GLN A 376 7.53 -27.31 -13.81
N TRP A 377 8.83 -27.05 -13.94
CA TRP A 377 9.86 -27.74 -13.17
C TRP A 377 9.73 -27.46 -11.66
N LEU A 378 9.57 -26.20 -11.26
CA LEU A 378 9.32 -25.83 -9.85
C LEU A 378 8.05 -26.48 -9.29
N GLN A 379 6.98 -26.54 -10.08
CA GLN A 379 5.74 -27.20 -9.69
C GLN A 379 5.96 -28.70 -9.46
N ALA A 380 6.74 -29.36 -10.31
CA ALA A 380 7.07 -30.78 -10.16
C ALA A 380 7.96 -31.06 -8.94
N VAL A 381 8.95 -30.19 -8.65
CA VAL A 381 9.76 -30.27 -7.42
C VAL A 381 8.89 -30.08 -6.17
N LYS A 382 7.99 -29.10 -6.20
CA LYS A 382 7.03 -28.87 -5.11
C LYS A 382 6.11 -30.08 -4.90
N GLN A 383 5.71 -30.77 -5.98
CA GLN A 383 4.85 -31.93 -5.89
C GLN A 383 5.53 -33.08 -5.15
N GLU A 384 6.81 -33.34 -5.40
CA GLU A 384 7.57 -34.35 -4.64
C GLU A 384 7.53 -34.08 -3.12
N VAL A 385 7.76 -32.82 -2.71
CA VAL A 385 7.67 -32.42 -1.29
C VAL A 385 6.26 -32.62 -0.71
N VAL A 386 5.22 -32.42 -1.52
CA VAL A 386 3.82 -32.66 -1.12
C VAL A 386 3.54 -34.15 -0.97
N ASP A 387 4.03 -34.98 -1.90
CA ASP A 387 3.83 -36.43 -1.90
C ASP A 387 4.43 -37.09 -0.63
N HIS A 388 5.51 -36.52 -0.08
CA HIS A 388 6.11 -36.93 1.19
C HIS A 388 5.40 -36.41 2.46
N SER A 389 4.29 -35.66 2.35
CA SER A 389 3.47 -35.23 3.51
C SER A 389 4.25 -34.55 4.66
N LEU A 390 5.24 -33.72 4.33
CA LEU A 390 6.14 -33.08 5.32
C LEU A 390 5.51 -31.92 6.12
N TYR A 391 4.26 -31.55 5.82
CA TYR A 391 3.49 -30.52 6.49
C TYR A 391 2.17 -31.07 7.04
N GLU A 392 1.77 -30.62 8.22
CA GLU A 392 0.47 -31.00 8.78
C GLU A 392 -0.67 -30.33 8.02
N ASN A 393 -1.75 -31.07 7.74
CA ASN A 393 -2.95 -30.47 7.17
C ASN A 393 -3.73 -29.66 8.22
N LYS A 394 -3.42 -28.37 8.31
CA LYS A 394 -4.12 -27.39 9.17
C LYS A 394 -4.94 -26.40 8.36
N THR A 395 -5.47 -26.81 7.21
CA THR A 395 -6.24 -25.92 6.31
C THR A 395 -7.45 -25.32 7.00
N GLY A 396 -8.24 -26.12 7.73
CA GLY A 396 -9.39 -25.63 8.49
C GLY A 396 -9.00 -24.59 9.56
N TYR A 397 -7.93 -24.84 10.31
CA TYR A 397 -7.39 -23.89 11.29
C TYR A 397 -6.95 -22.57 10.64
N ARG A 398 -6.24 -22.63 9.51
CA ARG A 398 -5.79 -21.45 8.76
C ARG A 398 -6.97 -20.64 8.24
N LEU A 399 -8.01 -21.30 7.73
CA LEU A 399 -9.24 -20.64 7.30
C LEU A 399 -9.94 -19.99 8.48
N LEU A 400 -10.08 -20.69 9.61
CA LEU A 400 -10.71 -20.16 10.82
C LEU A 400 -9.99 -18.88 11.30
N VAL A 401 -8.66 -18.93 11.44
CA VAL A 401 -7.88 -17.73 11.84
C VAL A 401 -7.93 -16.65 10.75
N GLY A 402 -7.93 -17.01 9.47
CA GLY A 402 -8.09 -16.05 8.39
C GLY A 402 -9.44 -15.33 8.42
N PHE A 403 -10.53 -16.07 8.66
CA PHE A 403 -11.89 -15.54 8.74
C PHE A 403 -12.13 -14.69 9.98
N SER A 404 -11.39 -14.87 11.07
CA SER A 404 -11.51 -13.96 12.22
C SER A 404 -11.09 -12.53 11.88
N SER A 405 -10.33 -12.32 10.80
CA SER A 405 -10.01 -10.96 10.30
C SER A 405 -11.24 -10.20 9.77
N VAL A 406 -12.33 -10.88 9.41
CA VAL A 406 -13.60 -10.24 8.99
C VAL A 406 -14.19 -9.39 10.12
N LEU A 407 -13.97 -9.77 11.38
CA LEU A 407 -14.39 -8.99 12.54
C LEU A 407 -13.72 -7.62 12.61
N LEU A 408 -12.57 -7.44 11.94
CA LEU A 408 -11.82 -6.18 11.93
C LEU A 408 -12.25 -5.24 10.78
N LEU A 409 -12.91 -5.77 9.74
CA LEU A 409 -13.25 -5.00 8.53
C LEU A 409 -14.13 -3.77 8.80
N PRO A 410 -15.22 -3.85 9.60
CA PRO A 410 -16.05 -2.67 9.86
C PRO A 410 -15.24 -1.52 10.48
N PHE A 411 -14.28 -1.84 11.35
CA PHE A 411 -13.46 -0.86 12.05
C PHE A 411 -12.46 -0.15 11.15
N LEU A 412 -12.12 -0.72 9.98
CA LEU A 412 -11.28 -0.02 8.97
C LEU A 412 -12.00 1.16 8.33
N PHE A 413 -13.34 1.19 8.39
CA PHE A 413 -14.16 2.30 7.88
C PHE A 413 -14.71 3.17 9.01
N LEU A 414 -15.19 2.56 10.09
CA LEU A 414 -15.80 3.28 11.21
C LEU A 414 -14.78 4.13 11.99
N PHE A 415 -13.55 3.67 12.18
CA PHE A 415 -12.56 4.44 12.94
C PHE A 415 -12.15 5.74 12.23
N PRO A 416 -11.82 5.77 10.93
CA PRO A 416 -11.55 7.03 10.22
C PRO A 416 -12.73 8.00 10.21
N ILE A 417 -13.96 7.50 10.00
CA ILE A 417 -15.18 8.35 9.95
C ILE A 417 -15.41 9.12 11.26
N HIS A 418 -15.00 8.57 12.40
CA HIS A 418 -15.19 9.18 13.72
C HIS A 418 -13.88 9.72 14.33
N ASP A 419 -12.90 10.10 13.50
CA ASP A 419 -11.58 10.65 13.86
C ASP A 419 -10.72 9.78 14.80
N LEU A 420 -10.91 8.46 14.80
CA LEU A 420 -10.12 7.51 15.59
C LEU A 420 -8.93 6.99 14.77
N VAL A 421 -8.09 7.91 14.29
CA VAL A 421 -6.98 7.61 13.36
C VAL A 421 -5.97 6.60 13.95
N GLY A 422 -5.63 6.74 15.24
CA GLY A 422 -4.73 5.78 15.91
C GLY A 422 -5.31 4.36 15.97
N SER A 423 -6.60 4.26 16.28
CA SER A 423 -7.34 2.99 16.32
C SER A 423 -7.43 2.34 14.94
N PHE A 424 -7.62 3.14 13.89
CA PHE A 424 -7.59 2.69 12.51
C PHE A 424 -6.27 1.97 12.18
N PHE A 425 -5.12 2.60 12.46
CA PHE A 425 -3.83 1.97 12.18
C PHE A 425 -3.58 0.71 13.02
N ALA A 426 -4.03 0.69 14.28
CA ALA A 426 -3.95 -0.50 15.12
C ALA A 426 -4.79 -1.67 14.54
N ALA A 427 -6.03 -1.40 14.12
CA ALA A 427 -6.90 -2.38 13.49
C ALA A 427 -6.34 -2.87 12.14
N LEU A 428 -5.80 -1.97 11.32
CA LEU A 428 -5.19 -2.30 10.04
C LEU A 428 -3.96 -3.21 10.23
N LEU A 429 -3.07 -2.86 11.16
CA LEU A 429 -1.89 -3.66 11.46
C LEU A 429 -2.29 -5.06 11.95
N LEU A 430 -3.29 -5.14 12.83
CA LEU A 430 -3.80 -6.40 13.35
C LEU A 430 -4.44 -7.25 12.25
N PHE A 431 -5.27 -6.64 11.39
CA PHE A 431 -5.89 -7.29 10.24
C PHE A 431 -4.84 -7.92 9.30
N LEU A 432 -3.81 -7.16 8.93
CA LEU A 432 -2.72 -7.65 8.10
C LEU A 432 -1.94 -8.77 8.80
N THR A 433 -1.69 -8.63 10.11
CA THR A 433 -0.99 -9.64 10.90
C THR A 433 -1.74 -10.98 10.90
N VAL A 434 -3.06 -10.96 11.09
CA VAL A 434 -3.92 -12.16 11.07
C VAL A 434 -3.87 -12.84 9.70
N ILE A 435 -4.02 -12.08 8.61
CA ILE A 435 -3.99 -12.62 7.25
C ILE A 435 -2.62 -13.21 6.92
N ILE A 436 -1.54 -12.48 7.22
CA ILE A 436 -0.17 -12.94 7.00
C ILE A 436 0.07 -14.21 7.80
N TYR A 437 -0.36 -14.26 9.07
CA TYR A 437 -0.24 -15.44 9.90
C TYR A 437 -1.00 -16.64 9.31
N ALA A 438 -2.26 -16.47 8.89
CA ALA A 438 -3.03 -17.55 8.25
C ALA A 438 -2.40 -18.08 6.95
N ILE A 439 -1.75 -17.22 6.17
CA ILE A 439 -1.04 -17.60 4.93
C ILE A 439 0.26 -18.35 5.24
N VAL A 440 1.05 -17.85 6.19
CA VAL A 440 2.40 -18.32 6.52
C VAL A 440 2.37 -19.54 7.44
N TYR A 441 1.37 -19.66 8.31
CA TYR A 441 1.28 -20.76 9.28
C TYR A 441 1.12 -22.10 8.56
N ARG A 442 2.22 -22.87 8.55
CA ARG A 442 2.33 -24.20 7.94
C ARG A 442 3.21 -25.08 8.84
N PRO A 443 2.63 -25.67 9.91
CA PRO A 443 3.40 -26.52 10.81
C PRO A 443 3.93 -27.75 10.07
N LYS A 444 5.17 -28.13 10.37
CA LYS A 444 5.81 -29.33 9.83
C LYS A 444 5.37 -30.57 10.61
N THR A 445 5.23 -31.69 9.93
CA THR A 445 5.07 -33.00 10.58
C THR A 445 6.32 -33.36 11.38
N TRP A 446 6.29 -34.44 12.17
CA TRP A 446 7.48 -34.89 12.90
C TRP A 446 8.64 -35.22 11.94
N GLU A 447 8.37 -35.97 10.87
CA GLU A 447 9.34 -36.28 9.81
C GLU A 447 9.84 -35.02 9.08
N GLY A 448 8.94 -34.12 8.67
CA GLY A 448 9.34 -32.86 8.05
C GLY A 448 10.19 -31.97 8.97
N ALA A 449 9.87 -31.93 10.26
CA ALA A 449 10.66 -31.20 11.25
C ALA A 449 12.05 -31.83 11.43
N ARG A 450 12.14 -33.17 11.41
CA ARG A 450 13.40 -33.92 11.49
C ARG A 450 14.30 -33.63 10.29
N ILE A 451 13.79 -33.76 9.06
CA ILE A 451 14.53 -33.44 7.83
C ILE A 451 15.04 -32.00 7.85
N ALA A 452 14.16 -31.05 8.19
CA ALA A 452 14.54 -29.63 8.26
C ALA A 452 15.61 -29.37 9.33
N TYR A 453 15.57 -30.08 10.45
CA TYR A 453 16.55 -30.00 11.52
C TYR A 453 17.90 -30.57 11.07
N ASP A 454 17.94 -31.79 10.53
CA ASP A 454 19.16 -32.48 10.12
C ASP A 454 19.91 -31.67 9.05
N TRP A 455 19.20 -31.18 8.03
CA TRP A 455 19.80 -30.32 6.99
C TRP A 455 20.17 -28.91 7.49
N LYS A 456 19.51 -28.42 8.55
CA LYS A 456 19.94 -27.18 9.23
C LYS A 456 21.26 -27.40 9.97
N GLN A 457 21.40 -28.51 10.69
CA GLN A 457 22.65 -28.86 11.38
C GLN A 457 23.79 -29.10 10.37
N PHE A 458 23.51 -29.85 9.29
CA PHE A 458 24.46 -30.03 8.20
C PHE A 458 24.96 -28.69 7.66
N ARG A 459 24.08 -27.73 7.33
CA ARG A 459 24.50 -26.40 6.83
C ARG A 459 25.39 -25.63 7.79
N VAL A 460 25.19 -25.75 9.10
CA VAL A 460 26.03 -25.07 10.09
C VAL A 460 27.40 -25.74 10.15
N ARG A 461 27.45 -27.07 10.25
CA ARG A 461 28.70 -27.83 10.40
C ARG A 461 29.52 -27.92 9.13
N PHE A 462 28.88 -28.00 7.97
CA PHE A 462 29.57 -28.10 6.68
C PHE A 462 30.54 -26.93 6.44
N LYS A 463 30.22 -25.74 6.94
CA LYS A 463 31.08 -24.55 6.88
C LYS A 463 32.43 -24.75 7.60
N GLU A 464 32.44 -25.57 8.64
CA GLU A 464 33.58 -25.79 9.55
C GLU A 464 34.18 -27.20 9.39
N LEU A 465 33.68 -28.00 8.44
CA LEU A 465 34.06 -29.41 8.30
C LEU A 465 35.58 -29.56 8.00
N PRO A 466 36.36 -30.27 8.83
CA PRO A 466 37.76 -30.56 8.53
C PRO A 466 37.91 -31.41 7.27
N GLN A 467 39.02 -31.25 6.54
CA GLN A 467 39.30 -32.04 5.33
C GLN A 467 39.42 -33.55 5.63
N GLU A 468 40.02 -33.92 6.77
CA GLU A 468 40.13 -35.32 7.19
C GLU A 468 38.78 -36.01 7.41
N GLU A 469 37.75 -35.26 7.82
CA GLU A 469 36.39 -35.81 7.98
C GLU A 469 35.68 -35.93 6.62
N TRP A 470 35.93 -34.99 5.71
CA TRP A 470 35.42 -35.00 4.35
C TRP A 470 35.93 -36.22 3.56
N GLU A 471 37.22 -36.53 3.67
CA GLU A 471 37.86 -37.66 2.97
C GLU A 471 37.37 -39.04 3.47
N LYS A 472 36.80 -39.12 4.67
CA LYS A 472 36.20 -40.35 5.23
C LYS A 472 34.80 -40.63 4.69
N TRP A 473 34.16 -39.66 4.04
CA TRP A 473 32.81 -39.84 3.50
C TRP A 473 32.84 -40.70 2.25
N SER A 474 31.74 -41.43 2.01
CA SER A 474 31.57 -42.11 0.73
C SER A 474 31.52 -41.10 -0.41
N GLU A 475 31.92 -41.51 -1.61
CA GLU A 475 31.90 -40.66 -2.79
C GLU A 475 30.49 -40.10 -3.05
N ASP A 476 29.44 -40.90 -2.83
CA ASP A 476 28.05 -40.44 -2.94
C ASP A 476 27.69 -39.38 -1.89
N ASP A 477 28.15 -39.53 -0.65
CA ASP A 477 27.93 -38.54 0.41
C ASP A 477 28.60 -37.20 0.06
N GLN A 478 29.84 -37.24 -0.43
CA GLN A 478 30.57 -36.06 -0.91
C GLN A 478 29.81 -35.36 -2.05
N MET A 479 29.34 -36.12 -3.05
CA MET A 479 28.54 -35.58 -4.15
C MET A 479 27.24 -34.93 -3.66
N ARG A 480 26.47 -35.60 -2.79
CA ARG A 480 25.21 -35.05 -2.27
C ARG A 480 25.43 -33.77 -1.46
N ALA A 481 26.46 -33.75 -0.62
CA ALA A 481 26.84 -32.57 0.16
C ALA A 481 27.19 -31.38 -0.73
N TYR A 482 28.04 -31.62 -1.74
CA TYR A 482 28.48 -30.60 -2.70
C TYR A 482 27.31 -30.06 -3.56
N ILE A 483 26.51 -30.95 -4.15
CA ILE A 483 25.37 -30.57 -5.01
C ILE A 483 24.35 -29.76 -4.20
N TYR A 484 24.03 -30.19 -2.97
CA TYR A 484 23.13 -29.45 -2.09
C TYR A 484 23.67 -28.06 -1.74
N GLY A 485 24.96 -27.96 -1.40
CA GLY A 485 25.59 -26.69 -1.09
C GLY A 485 25.54 -25.71 -2.27
N LEU A 486 25.88 -26.19 -3.47
CA LEU A 486 25.89 -25.42 -4.72
C LEU A 486 24.49 -24.91 -5.06
N GLY A 487 23.49 -25.78 -4.88
CA GLY A 487 22.09 -25.47 -5.13
C GLY A 487 21.47 -24.50 -4.13
N ILE A 488 22.04 -24.31 -2.94
CA ILE A 488 21.61 -23.26 -1.99
C ILE A 488 22.28 -21.92 -2.28
N SER A 489 23.51 -21.94 -2.79
CA SER A 489 24.30 -20.75 -3.17
C SER A 489 24.36 -19.70 -2.05
N SER A 490 24.95 -20.09 -0.91
CA SER A 490 25.28 -19.15 0.15
C SER A 490 26.79 -18.88 0.12
N LYS A 491 27.19 -17.60 0.23
CA LYS A 491 28.59 -17.15 0.11
C LYS A 491 29.60 -17.97 0.93
N GLU A 492 29.21 -18.43 2.12
CA GLU A 492 30.06 -19.22 3.01
C GLU A 492 30.22 -20.68 2.55
N ILE A 493 29.14 -21.27 2.00
CA ILE A 493 29.16 -22.62 1.41
C ILE A 493 29.97 -22.60 0.12
N ASP A 494 29.80 -21.56 -0.71
CA ASP A 494 30.57 -21.38 -1.95
C ASP A 494 32.07 -21.29 -1.62
N ARG A 495 32.47 -20.47 -0.64
CA ARG A 495 33.87 -20.38 -0.18
C ARG A 495 34.42 -21.73 0.33
N LYS A 496 33.59 -22.51 1.03
CA LYS A 496 34.00 -23.84 1.51
C LYS A 496 34.18 -24.82 0.34
N HIS A 497 33.33 -24.75 -0.67
CA HIS A 497 33.50 -25.54 -1.90
C HIS A 497 34.78 -25.18 -2.63
N ASP A 498 35.07 -23.89 -2.78
CA ASP A 498 36.30 -23.42 -3.42
C ASP A 498 37.54 -23.95 -2.67
N ALA A 499 37.54 -23.86 -1.34
CA ALA A 499 38.65 -24.37 -0.51
C ALA A 499 38.81 -25.89 -0.60
N LEU A 500 37.70 -26.65 -0.68
CA LEU A 500 37.75 -28.11 -0.85
C LEU A 500 38.29 -28.46 -2.25
N ILE A 501 37.86 -27.75 -3.29
CA ILE A 501 38.36 -27.96 -4.67
C ILE A 501 39.86 -27.63 -4.75
N GLU A 502 40.28 -26.48 -4.21
CA GLU A 502 41.68 -26.03 -4.21
C GLU A 502 42.60 -27.05 -3.54
N ALA A 503 42.24 -27.52 -2.34
CA ALA A 503 42.99 -28.53 -1.59
C ALA A 503 43.11 -29.88 -2.33
N LEU A 504 42.11 -30.23 -3.14
CA LEU A 504 42.10 -31.47 -3.92
C LEU A 504 42.92 -31.34 -5.23
N THR A 505 42.98 -30.15 -5.81
CA THR A 505 43.76 -29.85 -7.02
C THR A 505 45.25 -29.63 -6.74
N SER A 506 45.63 -29.29 -5.50
CA SER A 506 47.03 -29.05 -5.13
C SER A 506 47.87 -30.31 -4.91
N ASP A 507 47.25 -31.48 -4.73
CA ASP A 507 47.93 -32.73 -4.32
C ASP A 507 47.96 -33.82 -5.42
N ASN A 508 47.36 -33.57 -6.59
CA ASN A 508 47.24 -34.57 -7.66
C ASN A 508 47.39 -33.94 -9.07
N ASP A 509 48.39 -34.41 -9.82
CA ASP A 509 48.57 -34.22 -11.28
C ASP A 509 47.49 -35.01 -12.06
N VAL A 510 46.20 -34.72 -11.85
CA VAL A 510 45.12 -35.29 -12.66
C VAL A 510 44.88 -34.36 -13.85
N TYR A 511 45.85 -34.39 -14.76
CA TYR A 511 45.70 -33.91 -16.14
C TYR A 511 45.18 -35.07 -17.00
N ASP A 512 44.11 -34.81 -17.75
CA ASP A 512 43.68 -35.55 -18.95
C ASP A 512 43.32 -37.04 -18.82
N ASP A 513 42.28 -37.39 -18.03
CA ASP A 513 41.45 -38.54 -18.41
C ASP A 513 39.98 -38.15 -18.59
N TYR A 514 39.59 -38.00 -19.86
CA TYR A 514 38.22 -37.71 -20.31
C TYR A 514 37.23 -38.87 -20.06
N ASN A 515 37.68 -40.00 -19.50
CA ASN A 515 36.86 -41.20 -19.28
C ASN A 515 36.49 -41.50 -17.82
N VAL A 516 36.77 -40.59 -16.87
CA VAL A 516 36.43 -40.81 -15.46
C VAL A 516 34.92 -40.95 -15.30
N SER A 517 34.51 -42.10 -14.73
CA SER A 517 33.16 -42.44 -14.28
C SER A 517 32.55 -41.34 -13.41
N ALA A 518 31.22 -41.36 -13.24
CA ALA A 518 30.42 -40.37 -12.50
C ALA A 518 30.80 -40.24 -11.00
N GLY A 519 31.99 -39.73 -10.72
CA GLY A 519 32.59 -39.60 -9.42
C GLY A 519 32.65 -38.17 -8.91
N PHE A 520 33.02 -38.00 -7.64
CA PHE A 520 32.96 -36.71 -6.95
C PHE A 520 33.78 -35.61 -7.66
N TYR A 521 35.01 -35.92 -8.09
CA TYR A 521 35.88 -34.98 -8.80
C TYR A 521 35.27 -34.44 -10.09
N ALA A 522 34.55 -35.29 -10.85
CA ALA A 522 33.89 -34.88 -12.08
C ALA A 522 32.78 -33.84 -11.82
N ILE A 523 32.02 -34.03 -10.73
CA ILE A 523 30.97 -33.10 -10.29
C ILE A 523 31.56 -31.81 -9.71
N ALA A 524 32.61 -31.93 -8.88
CA ALA A 524 33.28 -30.79 -8.26
C ALA A 524 33.90 -29.85 -9.31
N PHE A 525 34.46 -30.40 -10.39
CA PHE A 525 35.07 -29.63 -11.47
C PHE A 525 34.04 -28.84 -12.29
N ILE A 526 32.89 -29.44 -12.64
CA ILE A 526 31.88 -28.79 -13.50
C ILE A 526 30.85 -27.97 -12.71
N GLY A 527 30.77 -28.15 -11.40
CA GLY A 527 29.77 -27.53 -10.54
C GLY A 527 29.70 -26.00 -10.65
N PRO A 528 30.82 -25.27 -10.51
CA PRO A 528 30.83 -23.81 -10.54
C PRO A 528 30.33 -23.26 -11.88
N ASP A 529 30.81 -23.83 -12.99
CA ASP A 529 30.39 -23.43 -14.35
C ASP A 529 28.92 -23.73 -14.58
N THR A 530 28.45 -24.92 -14.21
CA THR A 530 27.03 -25.29 -14.31
C THR A 530 26.15 -24.27 -13.58
N SER A 531 26.50 -23.94 -12.34
CA SER A 531 25.78 -22.96 -11.51
C SER A 531 25.75 -21.57 -12.14
N ALA A 532 26.89 -21.09 -12.65
CA ALA A 532 27.01 -19.80 -13.30
C ALA A 532 26.16 -19.69 -14.58
N LYS A 533 26.14 -20.73 -15.42
CA LYS A 533 25.37 -20.76 -16.67
C LYS A 533 23.86 -20.72 -16.42
N PHE A 534 23.36 -21.50 -15.44
CA PHE A 534 21.95 -21.46 -15.07
C PHE A 534 21.53 -20.12 -14.42
N ARG A 535 22.41 -19.50 -13.63
CA ARG A 535 22.15 -18.15 -13.09
C ARG A 535 22.03 -17.11 -14.21
N SER A 536 22.97 -17.09 -15.15
CA SER A 536 22.95 -16.16 -16.30
C SER A 536 21.73 -16.37 -17.21
N ALA A 537 21.35 -17.63 -17.44
CA ALA A 537 20.13 -17.99 -18.17
C ALA A 537 18.86 -17.45 -17.50
N ASN A 538 18.81 -17.43 -16.17
CA ASN A 538 17.68 -16.88 -15.43
C ASN A 538 17.65 -15.34 -15.45
N GLU A 539 18.80 -14.68 -15.30
CA GLU A 539 18.90 -13.20 -15.30
C GLU A 539 18.49 -12.59 -16.65
N SER A 540 18.93 -13.18 -17.76
CA SER A 540 18.64 -12.72 -19.12
C SER A 540 17.15 -12.68 -19.49
N THR A 541 16.28 -13.39 -18.78
CA THR A 541 14.86 -13.59 -19.16
C THR A 541 13.84 -12.81 -18.29
N SER A 542 14.31 -11.93 -17.40
CA SER A 542 13.55 -11.42 -16.25
C SER A 542 12.89 -10.02 -16.34
N SER A 543 12.96 -9.29 -17.47
CA SER A 543 12.35 -7.93 -17.62
C SER A 543 10.93 -7.92 -18.22
N SER A 544 10.02 -7.09 -17.67
CA SER A 544 8.69 -6.80 -18.24
C SER A 544 8.11 -5.43 -17.82
N ASP A 545 7.61 -4.71 -18.83
CA ASP A 545 6.88 -3.43 -18.84
C ASP A 545 5.48 -3.46 -18.20
N GLY A 546 4.98 -2.31 -17.72
CA GLY A 546 3.57 -2.11 -17.37
C GLY A 546 3.23 -0.65 -17.01
N GLY A 547 2.39 -0.01 -17.84
CA GLY A 547 1.80 1.31 -17.59
C GLY A 547 0.27 1.25 -17.61
N GLY A 548 -0.39 2.17 -16.90
CA GLY A 548 -1.85 2.34 -16.92
C GLY A 548 -2.37 3.33 -15.87
N SER A 549 -2.89 4.45 -16.36
CA SER A 549 -3.57 5.58 -15.70
C SER A 549 -5.01 5.30 -15.27
N SER A 550 -5.58 6.10 -14.34
CA SER A 550 -6.91 6.73 -14.51
C SER A 550 -7.30 7.65 -13.34
N SER A 551 -8.09 8.67 -13.71
CA SER A 551 -8.72 9.75 -12.93
C SER A 551 -10.19 9.45 -12.60
N SER A 552 -10.81 10.29 -11.73
CA SER A 552 -12.22 10.80 -11.75
C SER A 552 -12.57 11.32 -10.34
N GLY A 553 -13.14 12.52 -10.14
CA GLY A 553 -14.54 12.97 -10.33
C GLY A 553 -15.10 13.36 -8.93
N GLY A 554 -15.95 14.34 -8.63
CA GLY A 554 -16.94 15.16 -9.33
C GLY A 554 -18.22 15.22 -8.45
N GLY A 555 -18.69 16.39 -8.00
CA GLY A 555 -19.86 16.61 -7.13
C GLY A 555 -20.45 18.02 -7.29
N SER A 556 -21.74 18.23 -6.95
CA SER A 556 -22.55 19.39 -7.37
C SER A 556 -23.59 19.83 -6.32
N GLY A 557 -23.84 21.14 -6.21
CA GLY A 557 -25.19 21.70 -6.08
C GLY A 557 -25.46 22.69 -4.93
N GLY A 558 -25.21 23.99 -5.16
CA GLY A 558 -25.62 25.09 -4.29
C GLY A 558 -25.03 26.41 -4.80
N GLY A 559 -25.58 27.58 -4.44
CA GLY A 559 -24.85 28.84 -4.59
C GLY A 559 -23.61 28.86 -3.68
N GLY A 560 -22.77 29.90 -3.77
CA GLY A 560 -21.48 30.01 -3.07
C GLY A 560 -20.31 30.17 -4.05
N GLY A 561 -19.06 30.06 -3.61
CA GLY A 561 -17.94 30.02 -4.55
C GLY A 561 -16.58 30.14 -3.88
N GLY A 562 -15.54 29.99 -4.69
CA GLY A 562 -14.14 29.95 -4.25
C GLY A 562 -13.40 31.28 -4.24
N SER A 563 -12.23 31.25 -3.61
CA SER A 563 -11.18 32.25 -3.70
C SER A 563 -9.92 31.63 -4.30
N GLY A 564 -9.20 32.40 -5.10
CA GLY A 564 -7.90 31.98 -5.62
C GLY A 564 -7.06 33.15 -6.13
N ALA A 565 -6.04 32.85 -6.93
CA ALA A 565 -5.17 33.85 -7.55
C ALA A 565 -4.60 33.40 -8.91
N PHE A 566 -4.11 34.35 -9.70
CA PHE A 566 -3.59 34.15 -11.06
C PHE A 566 -2.46 35.12 -11.42
#